data_AF-A0A8I1GA49-F1
#
_entry.id   AF-A0A8I1GA49-F1
#
_cell.length_a   1.000
_cell.length_b   1.000
_cell.length_c   1.000
_cell.angle_alpha   90.00
_cell.angle_beta   90.00
_cell.angle_gamma   90.00
#
_symmetry.space_group_name_H-M   'P 1'
#
loop_
_entity.id
_entity.type
_entity.pdbx_description
1 polymer ?
#
loop_
_entity_poly.entity_id
_entity_poly.type
_entity_poly.pdbx_seq_one_letter_code
_entity_poly.pdbx_strand_id
1 'polypeptide(L)'
;MLPEWTSQQRTALQLMGIPVWQTKSATAPVFYYRLGPLYLQGAVELPVSLPGWINDLSLYFEQRPVAVKAPVQTPGLCFNYTDWLAKPLSTEQKKTLWLQLQNEDREH
;
A
#
# COMPACT_ATOMS: atom_id res chain seq x y z
N MET A 1 -0.64 -5.49 -28.20
CA MET A 1 -1.16 -6.81 -27.76
C MET A 1 -0.11 -7.85 -28.13
N LEU A 2 0.31 -8.67 -27.17
CA LEU A 2 1.08 -9.87 -27.52
C LEU A 2 0.13 -10.84 -28.25
N PRO A 3 0.61 -11.59 -29.26
CA PRO A 3 -0.22 -12.55 -29.96
C PRO A 3 -0.64 -13.67 -28.99
N GLU A 4 -1.95 -13.88 -28.84
CA GLU A 4 -2.47 -15.01 -28.07
C GLU A 4 -2.36 -16.29 -28.92
N TRP A 5 -1.80 -17.35 -28.33
CA TRP A 5 -1.74 -18.66 -28.97
C TRP A 5 -3.13 -19.20 -29.26
N THR A 6 -3.36 -19.65 -30.50
CA THR A 6 -4.62 -20.30 -30.88
C THR A 6 -4.75 -21.66 -30.20
N SER A 7 -5.97 -22.18 -30.09
CA SER A 7 -6.25 -23.48 -29.46
C SER A 7 -5.40 -24.61 -30.04
N GLN A 8 -5.27 -24.65 -31.37
CA GLN A 8 -4.50 -25.68 -32.07
C GLN A 8 -2.99 -25.62 -31.76
N GLN A 9 -2.44 -24.42 -31.61
CA GLN A 9 -1.03 -24.25 -31.27
C GLN A 9 -0.75 -24.66 -29.82
N ARG A 10 -1.67 -24.39 -28.88
CA ARG A 10 -1.53 -24.86 -27.49
C ARG A 10 -1.50 -26.38 -27.40
N THR A 11 -2.38 -27.06 -28.16
CA THR A 11 -2.40 -28.53 -28.23
C THR A 11 -1.09 -29.09 -28.79
N ALA A 12 -0.54 -28.48 -29.85
CA ALA A 12 0.74 -28.90 -30.41
C ALA A 12 1.90 -28.71 -29.42
N LEU A 13 1.94 -27.59 -28.68
CA LEU A 13 2.96 -27.35 -27.65
C LEU A 13 2.86 -28.36 -26.50
N GLN A 14 1.64 -28.70 -26.07
CA GLN A 14 1.42 -29.74 -25.05
C GLN A 14 1.90 -31.12 -25.52
N LEU A 15 1.61 -31.49 -26.77
CA LEU A 15 2.06 -32.76 -27.35
C LEU A 15 3.59 -32.84 -27.46
N MET A 16 4.26 -31.70 -27.69
CA MET A 16 5.73 -31.62 -27.75
C MET A 16 6.39 -31.45 -26.38
N GLY A 17 5.62 -31.46 -25.28
CA GLY A 17 6.15 -31.28 -23.93
C GLY A 17 6.72 -29.89 -23.66
N ILE A 18 6.35 -28.88 -24.46
CA ILE A 18 6.82 -27.50 -24.31
C ILE A 18 5.90 -26.78 -23.31
N PRO A 19 6.44 -26.27 -22.18
CA PRO A 19 5.64 -25.53 -21.22
C PRO A 19 5.19 -24.19 -21.80
N VAL A 20 3.88 -23.92 -21.72
CA VAL A 20 3.31 -22.62 -22.08
C VAL A 20 3.46 -21.68 -20.88
N TRP A 21 4.42 -20.77 -20.96
CA TRP A 21 4.63 -19.74 -19.95
C TRP A 21 3.48 -18.73 -20.00
N GLN A 22 2.70 -18.66 -18.93
CA GLN A 22 1.68 -17.63 -18.76
C GLN A 22 2.32 -16.39 -18.14
N THR A 23 2.05 -15.23 -18.71
CA THR A 23 2.40 -13.96 -18.09
C THR A 23 1.60 -13.85 -16.80
N LYS A 24 2.27 -13.86 -15.65
CA LYS A 24 1.61 -13.54 -14.38
C LYS A 24 1.04 -12.13 -14.50
N SER A 25 -0.25 -11.96 -14.24
CA SER A 25 -0.83 -10.64 -14.06
C SER A 25 -0.13 -9.99 -12.88
N ALA A 26 0.68 -8.96 -13.15
CA ALA A 26 1.28 -8.17 -12.09
C ALA A 26 0.16 -7.39 -11.40
N THR A 27 -0.10 -7.71 -10.13
CA THR A 27 -0.96 -6.88 -9.29
C THR A 27 -0.28 -5.53 -9.11
N ALA A 28 -1.06 -4.43 -9.11
CA ALA A 28 -0.49 -3.12 -8.87
C ALA A 28 0.25 -3.12 -7.52
N PRO A 29 1.47 -2.56 -7.45
CA PRO A 29 2.24 -2.56 -6.23
C PRO A 29 1.52 -1.74 -5.14
N VAL A 30 1.49 -2.29 -3.93
CA VAL A 30 1.00 -1.61 -2.73
C VAL A 30 2.19 -1.42 -1.81
N PHE A 31 2.39 -0.19 -1.37
CA PHE A 31 3.48 0.19 -0.49
C PHE A 31 2.97 0.32 0.94
N TYR A 32 3.76 -0.16 1.88
CA TYR A 32 3.42 -0.15 3.30
C TYR A 32 4.54 0.54 4.08
N TYR A 33 4.15 1.40 5.00
CA TYR A 33 5.04 2.08 5.92
C TYR A 33 4.51 1.99 7.34
N ARG A 34 5.41 2.01 8.32
CA ARG A 34 5.08 2.06 9.74
C ARG A 34 5.56 3.35 10.36
N LEU A 35 4.72 3.94 11.19
CA LEU A 35 4.99 5.14 11.97
C LEU A 35 4.47 4.92 13.40
N GLY A 36 5.32 4.45 14.31
CA GLY A 36 4.88 3.98 15.61
C GLY A 36 3.84 2.84 15.51
N PRO A 37 2.63 2.98 16.09
CA PRO A 37 1.53 2.03 15.96
C PRO A 37 0.76 2.16 14.64
N LEU A 38 0.89 3.29 13.93
CA LEU A 38 0.15 3.57 12.71
C LEU A 38 0.76 2.85 11.50
N TYR A 39 -0.05 2.06 10.81
CA TYR A 39 0.26 1.53 9.49
C TYR A 39 -0.23 2.49 8.40
N LEU A 40 0.64 2.77 7.44
CA LEU A 40 0.37 3.59 6.27
C LEU A 40 0.41 2.68 5.05
N GLN A 41 -0.62 2.75 4.19
CA GLN A 41 -0.65 2.02 2.92
C GLN A 41 -0.98 2.95 1.75
N GLY A 42 -0.42 2.68 0.58
CA GLY A 42 -0.75 3.43 -0.62
C GLY A 42 -0.33 2.77 -1.91
N ALA A 43 -0.91 3.25 -3.02
CA ALA A 43 -0.58 2.77 -4.36
C ALA A 43 0.75 3.34 -4.91
N VAL A 44 1.37 4.28 -4.20
CA VAL A 44 2.64 4.92 -4.56
C VAL A 44 3.55 5.01 -3.35
N GLU A 45 4.86 5.04 -3.59
CA GLU A 45 5.86 5.27 -2.55
C GLU A 45 5.67 6.63 -1.90
N LEU A 46 6.02 6.73 -0.61
CA LEU A 46 6.09 8.00 0.06
C LEU A 46 7.20 8.86 -0.57
N PRO A 47 6.92 10.13 -0.91
CA PRO A 47 7.93 11.02 -1.45
C PRO A 47 9.00 11.32 -0.41
N VAL A 48 10.23 11.58 -0.87
CA VAL A 48 11.36 11.97 0.00
C VAL A 48 11.02 13.22 0.81
N SER A 49 10.37 14.21 0.16
CA SER A 49 9.78 15.34 0.84
C SER A 49 8.40 14.94 1.37
N LEU A 50 8.36 14.53 2.64
CA LEU A 50 7.12 14.12 3.29
C LEU A 50 6.10 15.27 3.30
N PRO A 51 4.80 15.00 3.03
CA PRO A 51 3.72 15.95 3.22
C PRO A 51 3.68 16.47 4.67
N GLY A 52 3.22 17.70 4.86
CA GLY A 52 3.17 18.35 6.18
C GLY A 52 2.51 17.50 7.26
N TRP A 53 1.37 16.88 6.95
CA TRP A 53 0.67 16.03 7.92
C TRP A 53 1.45 14.77 8.33
N ILE A 54 2.25 14.19 7.42
CA ILE A 54 3.11 13.05 7.76
C ILE A 54 4.27 13.52 8.64
N ASN A 55 4.82 14.71 8.37
CA ASN A 55 5.82 15.32 9.26
C ASN A 55 5.23 15.60 10.64
N ASP A 56 4.01 16.12 10.74
CA ASP A 56 3.33 16.38 12.02
C ASP A 56 3.15 15.08 12.81
N LEU A 57 2.72 14.00 12.16
CA LEU A 57 2.64 12.68 12.80
C LEU A 57 4.02 12.14 13.17
N SER A 58 5.04 12.39 12.35
CA SER A 58 6.41 11.98 12.64
C SER A 58 6.95 12.67 13.89
N LEU A 59 6.56 13.93 14.11
CA LEU A 59 6.87 14.66 15.33
C LEU A 59 6.07 14.10 16.52
N TYR A 60 4.77 13.84 16.34
CA TYR A 60 3.92 13.27 17.39
C TYR A 60 4.41 11.91 17.90
N PHE A 61 4.82 11.02 16.99
CA PHE A 61 5.35 9.70 17.34
C PHE A 61 6.88 9.68 17.56
N GLU A 62 7.55 10.83 17.41
CA GLU A 62 9.01 10.95 17.46
C GLU A 62 9.75 9.96 16.54
N GLN A 63 9.13 9.58 15.41
CA GLN A 63 9.61 8.54 14.50
C GLN A 63 9.39 8.94 13.04
N ARG A 64 10.26 8.47 12.14
CA ARG A 64 10.07 8.61 10.69
C ARG A 64 9.31 7.40 10.12
N PRO A 65 8.54 7.56 9.02
CA PRO A 65 7.92 6.43 8.33
C PRO A 65 9.00 5.45 7.85
N VAL A 66 8.85 4.18 8.20
CA VAL A 66 9.76 3.09 7.78
C VAL A 66 9.02 2.17 6.83
N ALA A 67 9.60 1.89 5.66
CA ALA A 67 9.03 0.93 4.72
C ALA A 67 9.00 -0.47 5.32
N VAL A 68 7.86 -1.13 5.26
CA VAL A 68 7.64 -2.48 5.80
C VAL A 68 7.02 -3.39 4.75
N LYS A 69 7.08 -4.70 4.98
CA LYS A 69 6.30 -5.66 4.20
C LYS A 69 4.82 -5.51 4.52
N ALA A 70 3.97 -6.03 3.63
CA ALA A 70 2.54 -6.13 3.88
C ALA A 70 2.30 -6.83 5.23
N PRO A 71 1.41 -6.29 6.08
CA PRO A 71 1.13 -6.87 7.38
C PRO A 71 0.46 -8.25 7.20
N VAL A 72 0.90 -9.23 7.99
CA VAL A 72 0.39 -10.62 7.93
C VAL A 72 -1.03 -10.70 8.52
N GLN A 73 -1.35 -9.79 9.45
CA GLN A 73 -2.64 -9.65 10.10
C GLN A 73 -3.17 -8.24 9.86
N THR A 74 -4.49 -8.06 9.84
CA THR A 74 -5.10 -6.73 9.72
C THR A 74 -4.63 -5.86 10.89
N PRO A 75 -3.88 -4.77 10.64
CA PRO A 75 -3.43 -3.91 11.71
C PRO A 75 -4.63 -3.17 12.33
N GLY A 76 -4.58 -2.91 13.64
CA GLY A 76 -5.62 -2.15 14.35
C GLY A 76 -5.82 -0.77 13.75
N LEU A 77 -4.71 -0.06 13.50
CA LEU A 77 -4.71 1.25 12.85
C LEU A 77 -4.00 1.21 11.49
N CYS A 78 -4.79 1.15 10.41
CA CYS A 78 -4.30 1.21 9.03
C CYS A 78 -4.91 2.39 8.28
N PHE A 79 -4.05 3.24 7.72
CA PHE A 79 -4.45 4.44 7.02
C PHE A 79 -4.00 4.42 5.55
N ASN A 80 -4.95 4.61 4.63
CA ASN A 80 -4.66 4.69 3.20
C ASN A 80 -4.38 6.13 2.78
N TYR A 81 -3.14 6.43 2.39
CA TYR A 81 -2.69 7.79 2.06
C TYR A 81 -2.76 8.13 0.57
N THR A 82 -3.21 7.21 -0.30
CA THR A 82 -3.11 7.35 -1.77
C THR A 82 -3.65 8.69 -2.28
N ASP A 83 -4.84 9.08 -1.83
CA ASP A 83 -5.48 10.32 -2.29
C ASP A 83 -5.01 11.58 -1.54
N TRP A 84 -4.25 11.40 -0.45
CA TRP A 84 -3.87 12.46 0.49
C TRP A 84 -2.47 12.99 0.26
N LEU A 85 -1.72 12.39 -0.66
CA LEU A 85 -0.44 12.94 -1.11
C LEU A 85 -0.61 14.15 -2.02
N ALA A 86 -1.63 14.13 -2.89
CA ALA A 86 -1.84 15.16 -3.91
C ALA A 86 -2.63 16.38 -3.40
N LYS A 87 -3.40 16.21 -2.31
CA LYS A 87 -4.31 17.24 -1.80
C LYS A 87 -4.07 17.49 -0.32
N PRO A 88 -4.18 18.76 0.13
CA PRO A 88 -4.19 19.04 1.55
C PRO A 88 -5.41 18.36 2.18
N LEU A 89 -5.15 17.79 3.34
CA LEU A 89 -6.11 17.17 4.22
C LEU A 89 -7.26 18.12 4.59
N SER A 90 -8.50 17.68 4.38
CA SER A 90 -9.67 18.44 4.82
C SER A 90 -9.78 18.43 6.35
N THR A 91 -10.47 19.43 6.91
CA THR A 91 -10.66 19.54 8.37
C THR A 91 -11.34 18.30 8.95
N GLU A 92 -12.34 17.75 8.26
CA GLU A 92 -13.04 16.55 8.70
C GLU A 92 -12.14 15.31 8.66
N GLN A 93 -11.32 15.17 7.63
CA GLN A 93 -10.35 14.06 7.54
C GLN A 93 -9.31 14.12 8.67
N LYS A 94 -8.83 15.32 9.02
CA LYS A 94 -7.91 15.50 10.16
C LYS A 94 -8.56 15.11 11.48
N LYS A 95 -9.81 15.53 11.72
CA LYS A 95 -10.55 15.16 12.93
C LYS A 95 -10.72 13.64 13.04
N THR A 96 -11.10 12.98 11.95
CA THR A 96 -11.26 11.53 11.92
C THR A 96 -9.95 10.82 12.24
N LEU A 97 -8.84 11.23 11.60
CA LEU A 97 -7.52 10.66 11.90
C LEU A 97 -7.15 10.86 13.37
N TRP A 98 -7.38 12.06 13.91
CA TRP A 98 -7.09 12.36 15.31
C TRP A 98 -7.91 11.51 16.29
N LEU A 99 -9.20 11.30 16.01
CA LEU A 99 -10.05 10.42 16.82
C LEU A 99 -9.54 8.97 16.80
N GLN A 100 -9.09 8.48 15.64
CA GLN A 100 -8.52 7.14 15.54
C GLN A 100 -7.24 7.00 16.37
N LEU A 101 -6.37 8.02 16.35
CA LEU A 101 -5.14 8.06 17.16
C LEU A 101 -5.45 8.07 18.67
N GLN A 102 -6.45 8.85 19.10
CA GLN A 102 -6.85 8.92 20.51
C GLN A 102 -7.45 7.61 21.03
N ASN A 103 -8.15 6.86 20.19
CA ASN A 103 -8.75 5.60 20.59
C ASN A 103 -7.68 4.52 20.83
N GLU A 104 -6.61 4.49 20.03
CA GLU A 104 -5.49 3.55 20.21
C GLU A 104 -4.65 3.87 21.46
N ASP A 105 -4.44 5.15 21.77
CA ASP A 105 -3.70 5.59 22.98
C ASP A 105 -4.41 5.17 24.28
N ARG A 106 -5.74 5.05 24.25
CA ARG A 106 -6.57 4.66 25.41
C ARG A 106 -6.62 3.15 25.66
N GLU A 107 -6.28 2.33 24.68
CA GLU A 107 -6.28 0.86 24.82
C GLU A 107 -4.93 0.31 25.31
N HIS A 108 -3.94 1.18 25.57
CA HIS A 108 -2.64 0.86 26.18
C HIS A 108 -2.50 1.51 27.56
#